data_AF-A0A7Y4VJK9-F1
#
_entry.id   AF-A0A7Y4VJK9-F1
#
_cell.length_a   1.000
_cell.length_b   1.000
_cell.length_c   1.000
_cell.angle_alpha   90.00
_cell.angle_beta   90.00
_cell.angle_gamma   90.00
#
_symmetry.space_group_name_H-M   'P 1'
#
loop_
_entity.id
_entity.type
_entity.pdbx_description
1 polymer ?
#
loop_
_entity_poly.entity_id
_entity_poly.type
_entity_poly.pdbx_seq_one_letter_code
_entity_poly.pdbx_strand_id
1 'polypeptide(L)'
;MQEDLPNQISPISDNPWKTYARNALFILLALLVFLFSIDLMIASLQQLGNVATDTILLATSNPFTGLFIGLLITAIIQSSSATTSMVVALVASGSISLQAAVPIIMGANIGTTITSTIVSLGFITRKKEFRRAVAAGTYHDFFNILTTVILFPLEYYFGFLSGLAQTIATKFFHEPTGQVAVDFSFLGGYFKWIVDFLQTHINNGFVLGLMSIVSLFGSILFFRKIITQLLGFGSPDKFQRFFFRNTLKSFAWGLLTTAAIRSSTVTTSLVVPLVAKKVVKLKSAVPFILGANIGTTITAFIAATLNSNAAISIAIAHFLFNFIGVMIFLPIPYLKDLPLKLANGLGRLTLQYRLVGFSYLLFTFFFIPFLLIYLSKGIVNMQEATYERVNEQGVRSSYKQLIKKFEGNQMSGWTAYDADLEVSGSNKVVSVFRKRNLLIINNDLFELNKEGFCRDGEDEQGKYQLCIREIKSRLKLSDQLTADSIFVFEKRSYEPQKTDSAYTRLYVSAKESLLVKKERLDKTGKLLWSEQLTRIERK
;
A
#
# COMPACT_ATOMS: atom_id res chain seq x y z
N MET A 1 -75.11 -24.07 21.24
CA MET A 1 -74.21 -24.71 20.26
C MET A 1 -73.46 -23.57 19.58
N GLN A 2 -72.24 -23.33 20.03
CA GLN A 2 -71.40 -22.19 19.68
C GLN A 2 -70.11 -22.81 19.17
N GLU A 3 -69.89 -22.79 17.85
CA GLU A 3 -68.69 -23.34 17.21
C GLU A 3 -67.65 -22.25 17.05
N ASP A 4 -66.46 -22.56 17.56
CA ASP A 4 -65.27 -21.73 17.69
C ASP A 4 -64.58 -21.43 16.36
N LEU A 5 -64.04 -20.20 16.25
CA LEU A 5 -63.03 -19.81 15.27
C LEU A 5 -61.69 -20.53 15.53
N PRO A 6 -60.92 -20.88 14.49
CA PRO A 6 -59.59 -21.45 14.68
C PRO A 6 -58.55 -20.40 15.12
N ASN A 7 -57.75 -20.83 16.10
CA ASN A 7 -56.67 -20.16 16.79
C ASN A 7 -55.75 -19.28 15.93
N GLN A 8 -55.50 -18.07 16.44
CA GLN A 8 -54.36 -17.22 16.07
C GLN A 8 -53.04 -17.95 16.36
N ILE A 9 -52.21 -18.12 15.33
CA ILE A 9 -50.81 -18.51 15.47
C ILE A 9 -50.05 -17.34 16.10
N SER A 10 -49.58 -17.52 17.33
CA SER A 10 -48.68 -16.59 18.01
C SER A 10 -47.34 -16.49 17.28
N PRO A 11 -46.73 -15.30 17.14
CA PRO A 11 -45.39 -15.19 16.59
C PRO A 11 -44.40 -15.76 17.62
N ILE A 12 -43.65 -16.79 17.22
CA ILE A 12 -42.52 -17.33 17.98
C ILE A 12 -41.59 -16.18 18.33
N SER A 13 -41.52 -15.83 19.61
CA SER A 13 -40.63 -14.82 20.14
C SER A 13 -39.21 -15.37 20.19
N ASP A 14 -38.46 -15.20 19.10
CA ASP A 14 -37.02 -15.45 19.11
C ASP A 14 -36.37 -14.59 20.20
N ASN A 15 -35.79 -15.25 21.21
CA ASN A 15 -35.13 -14.57 22.33
C ASN A 15 -34.06 -13.61 21.78
N PRO A 16 -34.17 -12.29 22.02
CA PRO A 16 -33.31 -11.30 21.39
C PRO A 16 -31.81 -11.56 21.64
N TRP A 17 -31.47 -12.10 22.81
CA TRP A 17 -30.09 -12.48 23.16
C TRP A 17 -29.51 -13.60 22.29
N LYS A 18 -30.32 -14.61 21.94
CA LYS A 18 -29.87 -15.69 21.03
C LYS A 18 -29.61 -15.13 19.63
N THR A 19 -30.43 -14.21 19.17
CA THR A 19 -30.23 -13.51 17.89
C THR A 19 -28.97 -12.65 17.91
N TYR A 20 -28.72 -11.88 18.97
CA TYR A 20 -27.48 -11.10 19.11
C TYR A 20 -26.23 -11.97 19.18
N ALA A 21 -26.24 -13.03 19.99
CA ALA A 21 -25.11 -13.96 20.11
C ALA A 21 -24.80 -14.67 18.79
N ARG A 22 -25.83 -15.15 18.08
CA ARG A 22 -25.70 -15.75 16.74
C ARG A 22 -25.09 -14.78 15.74
N ASN A 23 -25.56 -13.52 15.73
CA ASN A 23 -25.05 -12.50 14.82
C ASN A 23 -23.60 -12.11 15.15
N ALA A 24 -23.25 -12.00 16.44
CA ALA A 24 -21.89 -11.74 16.88
C ALA A 24 -20.94 -12.88 16.47
N LEU A 25 -21.37 -14.13 16.61
CA LEU A 25 -20.62 -15.31 16.18
C LEU A 25 -20.38 -15.32 14.66
N PHE A 26 -21.42 -15.00 13.86
CA PHE A 26 -21.27 -14.92 12.40
C PHE A 26 -20.33 -13.79 11.95
N ILE A 27 -20.37 -12.65 12.64
CA ILE A 27 -19.42 -11.56 12.41
C ILE A 27 -17.99 -12.01 12.74
N LEU A 28 -17.80 -12.69 13.87
CA LEU A 28 -16.49 -13.20 14.28
C LEU A 28 -15.95 -14.23 13.26
N LEU A 29 -16.79 -15.16 12.80
CA LEU A 29 -16.43 -16.14 11.78
C LEU A 29 -16.02 -15.46 10.46
N ALA A 30 -16.79 -14.47 10.01
CA ALA A 30 -16.48 -13.70 8.80
C ALA A 30 -15.13 -12.98 8.92
N LEU A 31 -14.83 -12.42 10.10
CA LEU A 31 -13.56 -11.78 10.39
C LEU A 31 -12.40 -12.78 10.37
N LEU A 32 -12.57 -13.98 10.94
CA LEU A 32 -11.54 -15.02 10.94
C LEU A 32 -11.21 -15.50 9.53
N VAL A 33 -12.21 -15.74 8.68
CA VAL A 33 -12.00 -16.13 7.27
C VAL A 33 -11.32 -15.00 6.49
N PHE A 34 -11.70 -13.75 6.74
CA PHE A 34 -11.06 -12.59 6.12
C PHE A 34 -9.56 -12.51 6.48
N LEU A 35 -9.22 -12.67 7.76
CA LEU A 35 -7.83 -12.63 8.24
C LEU A 35 -7.00 -13.79 7.65
N PHE A 36 -7.54 -15.01 7.67
CA PHE A 36 -6.94 -16.17 6.99
C PHE A 36 -6.66 -15.90 5.50
N SER A 37 -7.59 -15.22 4.82
CA SER A 37 -7.43 -14.90 3.39
C SER A 37 -6.29 -13.92 3.13
N ILE A 38 -6.00 -13.01 4.05
CA ILE A 38 -4.85 -12.10 3.95
C ILE A 38 -3.54 -12.89 4.11
N ASP A 39 -3.46 -13.77 5.11
CA ASP A 39 -2.26 -14.59 5.34
C ASP A 39 -1.98 -15.49 4.14
N LEU A 40 -3.01 -16.11 3.55
CA LEU A 40 -2.91 -16.92 2.35
C LEU A 40 -2.50 -16.10 1.11
N MET A 41 -2.96 -14.85 0.99
CA MET A 41 -2.54 -13.95 -0.09
C MET A 41 -1.05 -13.60 0.03
N ILE A 42 -0.57 -13.25 1.22
CA ILE A 42 0.85 -12.96 1.46
C ILE A 42 1.71 -14.18 1.10
N ALA A 43 1.31 -15.35 1.56
CA ALA A 43 1.91 -16.63 1.23
C ALA A 43 1.98 -16.90 -0.30
N SER A 44 0.90 -16.59 -1.03
CA SER A 44 0.85 -16.76 -2.47
C SER A 44 1.81 -15.83 -3.22
N LEU A 45 1.96 -14.59 -2.74
CA LEU A 45 2.84 -13.58 -3.32
C LEU A 45 4.31 -13.95 -3.13
N GLN A 46 4.67 -14.54 -1.98
CA GLN A 46 6.01 -15.09 -1.74
C GLN A 46 6.36 -16.20 -2.74
N GLN A 47 5.39 -17.06 -3.08
CA GLN A 47 5.57 -18.16 -4.03
C GLN A 47 5.53 -17.71 -5.51
N LEU A 48 4.93 -16.54 -5.81
CA LEU A 48 4.85 -15.94 -7.15
C LEU A 48 6.11 -15.17 -7.58
N GLY A 49 7.17 -15.16 -6.75
CA GLY A 49 8.52 -14.64 -6.98
C GLY A 49 8.67 -13.75 -8.23
N ASN A 50 8.87 -14.36 -9.40
CA ASN A 50 9.22 -13.66 -10.65
C ASN A 50 8.12 -12.73 -11.21
N VAL A 51 6.83 -13.12 -11.18
CA VAL A 51 5.72 -12.31 -11.73
C VAL A 51 5.31 -11.20 -10.77
N ALA A 52 5.39 -11.49 -9.47
CA ALA A 52 5.28 -10.49 -8.43
C ALA A 52 6.42 -9.47 -8.55
N THR A 53 7.66 -9.93 -8.75
CA THR A 53 8.83 -9.07 -8.98
C THR A 53 8.62 -8.16 -10.18
N ASP A 54 8.18 -8.63 -11.36
CA ASP A 54 7.96 -7.80 -12.54
C ASP A 54 6.82 -6.77 -12.38
N THR A 55 5.72 -7.16 -11.74
CA THR A 55 4.58 -6.26 -11.48
C THR A 55 4.92 -5.22 -10.42
N ILE A 56 5.64 -5.62 -9.36
CA ILE A 56 6.22 -4.73 -8.35
C ILE A 56 7.32 -3.87 -8.98
N LEU A 57 8.10 -4.40 -9.92
CA LEU A 57 9.11 -3.67 -10.69
C LEU A 57 8.45 -2.55 -11.46
N LEU A 58 7.38 -2.83 -12.20
CA LEU A 58 6.62 -1.84 -12.96
C LEU A 58 5.92 -0.81 -12.04
N ALA A 59 5.39 -1.24 -10.89
CA ALA A 59 4.78 -0.37 -9.89
C ALA A 59 5.76 0.61 -9.24
N THR A 60 6.99 0.16 -9.00
CA THR A 60 8.05 0.95 -8.37
C THR A 60 8.83 1.81 -9.37
N SER A 61 8.66 1.59 -10.67
CA SER A 61 9.43 2.27 -11.72
C SER A 61 8.89 3.64 -12.10
N ASN A 62 7.76 4.09 -11.58
CA ASN A 62 7.25 5.44 -11.78
C ASN A 62 6.14 5.70 -10.75
N PRO A 63 6.25 6.71 -9.86
CA PRO A 63 5.18 7.05 -8.91
C PRO A 63 3.79 7.17 -9.56
N PHE A 64 3.72 7.69 -10.78
CA PHE A 64 2.48 7.78 -11.56
C PHE A 64 1.95 6.39 -11.94
N THR A 65 2.82 5.48 -12.36
CA THR A 65 2.45 4.10 -12.70
C THR A 65 2.08 3.30 -11.43
N GLY A 66 2.81 3.52 -10.33
CA GLY A 66 2.51 2.94 -9.02
C GLY A 66 1.11 3.31 -8.53
N LEU A 67 0.67 4.55 -8.76
CA LEU A 67 -0.70 4.97 -8.47
C LEU A 67 -1.74 4.16 -9.25
N PHE A 68 -1.59 3.99 -10.56
CA PHE A 68 -2.53 3.20 -11.34
C PHE A 68 -2.46 1.70 -11.05
N ILE A 69 -1.29 1.18 -10.70
CA ILE A 69 -1.15 -0.21 -10.26
C ILE A 69 -1.86 -0.43 -8.92
N GLY A 70 -1.70 0.47 -7.94
CA GLY A 70 -2.46 0.40 -6.69
C GLY A 70 -3.98 0.44 -6.93
N LEU A 71 -4.43 1.32 -7.83
CA LEU A 71 -5.82 1.39 -8.25
C LEU A 71 -6.31 0.06 -8.85
N LEU A 72 -5.57 -0.50 -9.81
CA LEU A 72 -5.95 -1.74 -10.50
C LEU A 72 -5.93 -2.93 -9.57
N ILE A 73 -4.89 -3.09 -8.74
CA ILE A 73 -4.79 -4.17 -7.76
C ILE A 73 -6.00 -4.11 -6.81
N THR A 74 -6.30 -2.94 -6.26
CA THR A 74 -7.47 -2.81 -5.38
C THR A 74 -8.79 -2.98 -6.13
N ALA A 75 -8.91 -2.54 -7.37
CA ALA A 75 -10.13 -2.72 -8.16
C ALA A 75 -10.41 -4.20 -8.47
N ILE A 76 -9.36 -4.98 -8.73
CA ILE A 76 -9.42 -6.43 -8.97
C ILE A 76 -9.69 -7.17 -7.66
N ILE A 77 -8.92 -6.89 -6.61
CA ILE A 77 -9.03 -7.55 -5.30
C ILE A 77 -10.28 -7.10 -4.53
N GLN A 78 -10.82 -5.91 -4.85
CA GLN A 78 -11.98 -5.30 -4.19
C GLN A 78 -11.76 -5.00 -2.70
N SER A 79 -10.50 -4.97 -2.24
CA SER A 79 -10.12 -4.71 -0.85
C SER A 79 -8.88 -3.84 -0.78
N SER A 80 -9.07 -2.57 -0.40
CA SER A 80 -7.94 -1.68 -0.13
C SER A 80 -7.16 -2.13 1.08
N SER A 81 -7.82 -2.60 2.15
CA SER A 81 -7.11 -3.10 3.34
C SER A 81 -6.13 -4.22 2.99
N ALA A 82 -6.51 -5.14 2.09
CA ALA A 82 -5.60 -6.17 1.61
C ALA A 82 -4.43 -5.58 0.79
N THR A 83 -4.73 -4.63 -0.11
CA THR A 83 -3.71 -3.97 -0.93
C THR A 83 -2.74 -3.14 -0.08
N THR A 84 -3.23 -2.39 0.90
CA THR A 84 -2.42 -1.54 1.77
C THR A 84 -1.59 -2.38 2.74
N SER A 85 -2.14 -3.46 3.32
CA SER A 85 -1.37 -4.43 4.11
C SER A 85 -0.23 -5.07 3.32
N MET A 86 -0.49 -5.45 2.06
CA MET A 86 0.56 -5.94 1.16
C MET A 86 1.66 -4.88 0.92
N VAL A 87 1.29 -3.63 0.66
CA VAL A 87 2.27 -2.54 0.48
C VAL A 87 3.06 -2.25 1.76
N VAL A 88 2.40 -2.26 2.92
CA VAL A 88 3.07 -2.15 4.23
C VAL A 88 4.09 -3.29 4.40
N ALA A 89 3.73 -4.52 3.99
CA ALA A 89 4.63 -5.66 4.04
C ALA A 89 5.85 -5.54 3.13
N LEU A 90 5.64 -5.03 1.92
CA LEU A 90 6.72 -4.78 0.96
C LEU A 90 7.67 -3.67 1.43
N VAL A 91 7.17 -2.66 2.15
CA VAL A 91 8.00 -1.61 2.76
C VAL A 91 8.72 -2.13 4.00
N ALA A 92 8.06 -2.92 4.85
CA ALA A 92 8.67 -3.52 6.03
C ALA A 92 9.84 -4.46 5.68
N SER A 93 9.71 -5.23 4.61
CA SER A 93 10.78 -6.10 4.08
C SER A 93 11.90 -5.36 3.35
N GLY A 94 11.76 -4.05 3.12
CA GLY A 94 12.69 -3.26 2.31
C GLY A 94 12.57 -3.48 0.80
N SER A 95 11.61 -4.30 0.34
CA SER A 95 11.37 -4.57 -1.08
C SER A 95 10.94 -3.32 -1.86
N ILE A 96 10.27 -2.37 -1.20
CA ILE A 96 9.80 -1.10 -1.77
C ILE A 96 10.11 0.05 -0.81
N SER A 97 10.53 1.21 -1.32
CA SER A 97 10.70 2.41 -0.49
C SER A 97 9.38 3.05 -0.10
N LEU A 98 9.36 3.79 1.02
CA LEU A 98 8.21 4.58 1.45
C LEU A 98 7.67 5.49 0.32
N GLN A 99 8.57 6.15 -0.42
CA GLN A 99 8.22 7.08 -1.48
C GLN A 99 7.60 6.38 -2.70
N ALA A 100 8.03 5.16 -3.02
CA ALA A 100 7.41 4.37 -4.09
C ALA A 100 6.06 3.78 -3.66
N ALA A 101 5.87 3.53 -2.37
CA ALA A 101 4.67 2.92 -1.82
C ALA A 101 3.51 3.91 -1.62
N VAL A 102 3.77 5.19 -1.26
CA VAL A 102 2.70 6.20 -1.07
C VAL A 102 1.79 6.35 -2.29
N PRO A 103 2.29 6.49 -3.53
CA PRO A 103 1.44 6.52 -4.72
C PRO A 103 0.55 5.27 -4.88
N ILE A 104 1.07 4.08 -4.58
CA ILE A 104 0.30 2.83 -4.61
C ILE A 104 -0.88 2.89 -3.63
N ILE A 105 -0.65 3.41 -2.41
CA ILE A 105 -1.70 3.63 -1.42
C ILE A 105 -2.74 4.63 -1.92
N MET A 106 -2.33 5.73 -2.55
CA MET A 106 -3.26 6.71 -3.14
C MET A 106 -4.15 6.05 -4.21
N GLY A 107 -3.54 5.24 -5.06
CA GLY A 107 -4.23 4.40 -6.04
C GLY A 107 -5.24 3.45 -5.40
N ALA A 108 -4.84 2.74 -4.35
CA ALA A 108 -5.71 1.80 -3.64
C ALA A 108 -6.96 2.48 -3.07
N ASN A 109 -6.85 3.73 -2.59
CA ASN A 109 -8.00 4.50 -2.12
C ASN A 109 -8.99 4.82 -3.25
N ILE A 110 -8.50 5.09 -4.47
CA ILE A 110 -9.39 5.20 -5.64
C ILE A 110 -10.00 3.83 -5.96
N GLY A 111 -9.20 2.78 -6.08
CA GLY A 111 -9.66 1.44 -6.48
C GLY A 111 -10.77 0.88 -5.58
N THR A 112 -10.72 1.17 -4.27
CA THR A 112 -11.75 0.80 -3.27
C THR A 112 -13.16 1.19 -3.69
N THR A 113 -13.30 2.27 -4.45
CA THR A 113 -14.60 2.90 -4.71
C THR A 113 -15.44 2.13 -5.74
N ILE A 114 -14.81 1.25 -6.53
CA ILE A 114 -15.48 0.46 -7.57
C ILE A 114 -16.65 -0.39 -7.02
N THR A 115 -16.58 -0.91 -5.79
CA THR A 115 -17.66 -1.74 -5.24
C THR A 115 -18.99 -1.00 -5.18
N SER A 116 -18.97 0.27 -4.75
CA SER A 116 -20.19 1.08 -4.61
C SER A 116 -20.78 1.39 -5.98
N THR A 117 -19.93 1.60 -6.98
CA THR A 117 -20.33 1.79 -8.38
C THR A 117 -20.89 0.50 -8.98
N ILE A 118 -20.33 -0.69 -8.71
CA ILE A 118 -20.91 -1.98 -9.10
C ILE A 118 -22.30 -2.18 -8.46
N VAL A 119 -22.44 -1.92 -7.16
CA VAL A 119 -23.73 -2.04 -6.46
C VAL A 119 -24.79 -1.13 -7.08
N SER A 120 -24.38 0.03 -7.60
CA SER A 120 -25.30 0.93 -8.29
C SER A 120 -25.89 0.34 -9.58
N LEU A 121 -25.13 -0.51 -10.29
CA LEU A 121 -25.57 -1.18 -11.52
C LEU A 121 -26.70 -2.18 -11.26
N GLY A 122 -26.83 -2.69 -10.03
CA GLY A 122 -27.96 -3.54 -9.63
C GLY A 122 -29.34 -2.85 -9.76
N PHE A 123 -29.37 -1.52 -9.88
CA PHE A 123 -30.60 -0.75 -10.05
C PHE A 123 -30.90 -0.39 -11.51
N ILE A 124 -30.10 -0.84 -12.49
CA ILE A 124 -30.15 -0.41 -13.91
C ILE A 124 -31.54 -0.54 -14.56
N THR A 125 -32.35 -1.50 -14.11
CA THR A 125 -33.71 -1.73 -14.61
C THR A 125 -34.67 -0.58 -14.26
N ARG A 126 -34.45 0.10 -13.12
CA ARG A 126 -35.34 1.13 -12.56
C ARG A 126 -34.75 2.53 -12.71
N LYS A 127 -35.02 3.22 -13.82
CA LYS A 127 -34.40 4.52 -14.20
C LYS A 127 -34.20 5.51 -13.03
N LYS A 128 -35.25 5.80 -12.25
CA LYS A 128 -35.19 6.78 -11.15
C LYS A 128 -34.37 6.28 -9.96
N GLU A 129 -34.40 4.98 -9.66
CA GLU A 129 -33.56 4.37 -8.62
C GLU A 129 -32.11 4.31 -9.09
N PHE A 130 -31.86 3.89 -10.34
CA PHE A 130 -30.55 3.84 -10.96
C PHE A 130 -29.81 5.18 -10.91
N ARG A 131 -30.47 6.27 -11.31
CA ARG A 131 -29.91 7.63 -11.22
C ARG A 131 -29.42 7.97 -9.81
N ARG A 132 -30.18 7.62 -8.78
CA ARG A 132 -29.84 7.87 -7.37
C ARG A 132 -28.74 6.92 -6.89
N ALA A 133 -28.79 5.66 -7.32
CA ALA A 133 -27.79 4.65 -7.01
C ALA A 133 -26.43 5.04 -7.59
N VAL A 134 -26.36 5.45 -8.86
CA VAL A 134 -25.12 5.88 -9.54
C VAL A 134 -24.55 7.12 -8.85
N ALA A 135 -25.39 8.10 -8.51
CA ALA A 135 -24.94 9.29 -7.77
C ALA A 135 -24.40 8.95 -6.37
N ALA A 136 -24.96 7.95 -5.69
CA ALA A 136 -24.43 7.50 -4.41
C ALA A 136 -23.15 6.66 -4.56
N GLY A 137 -23.12 5.78 -5.56
CA GLY A 137 -21.99 4.90 -5.84
C GLY A 137 -20.74 5.69 -6.20
N THR A 138 -20.88 6.64 -7.12
CA THR A 138 -19.76 7.41 -7.69
C THR A 138 -19.35 8.62 -6.86
N TYR A 139 -20.09 8.98 -5.80
CA TYR A 139 -19.68 10.07 -4.92
C TYR A 139 -18.31 9.80 -4.28
N HIS A 140 -18.09 8.56 -3.84
CA HIS A 140 -16.83 8.15 -3.25
C HIS A 140 -15.69 8.20 -4.28
N ASP A 141 -15.96 7.76 -5.51
CA ASP A 141 -15.03 7.81 -6.65
C ASP A 141 -14.55 9.25 -6.88
N PHE A 142 -15.48 10.20 -7.06
CA PHE A 142 -15.13 11.60 -7.29
C PHE A 142 -14.38 12.21 -6.12
N PHE A 143 -14.73 11.88 -4.87
CA PHE A 143 -14.00 12.37 -3.70
C PHE A 143 -12.54 11.90 -3.71
N ASN A 144 -12.27 10.61 -3.94
CA ASN A 144 -10.90 10.07 -3.93
C ASN A 144 -10.10 10.52 -5.16
N ILE A 145 -10.73 10.62 -6.33
CA ILE A 145 -10.08 11.14 -7.54
C ILE A 145 -9.69 12.61 -7.34
N LEU A 146 -10.59 13.46 -6.84
CA LEU A 146 -10.29 14.88 -6.61
C LEU A 146 -9.22 15.08 -5.53
N THR A 147 -9.27 14.28 -4.45
CA THR A 147 -8.23 14.28 -3.42
C THR A 147 -6.88 13.90 -4.02
N THR A 148 -6.85 12.89 -4.90
CA THR A 148 -5.65 12.46 -5.61
C THR A 148 -5.12 13.54 -6.55
N VAL A 149 -5.98 14.20 -7.33
CA VAL A 149 -5.58 15.29 -8.24
C VAL A 149 -4.88 16.43 -7.49
N ILE A 150 -5.27 16.67 -6.23
CA ILE A 150 -4.64 17.70 -5.38
C ILE A 150 -3.34 17.16 -4.75
N LEU A 151 -3.39 15.99 -4.11
CA LEU A 151 -2.28 15.50 -3.30
C LEU A 151 -1.17 14.80 -4.09
N PHE A 152 -1.49 14.22 -5.24
CA PHE A 152 -0.50 13.44 -6.02
C PHE A 152 0.59 14.33 -6.61
N PRO A 153 0.30 15.51 -7.21
CA PRO A 153 1.37 16.43 -7.61
C PRO A 153 2.22 16.89 -6.44
N LEU A 154 1.62 17.13 -5.27
CA LEU A 154 2.36 17.52 -4.06
C LEU A 154 3.29 16.40 -3.58
N GLU A 155 2.82 15.15 -3.60
CA GLU A 155 3.66 14.00 -3.31
C GLU A 155 4.75 13.82 -4.36
N TYR A 156 4.41 13.89 -5.64
CA TYR A 156 5.32 13.67 -6.76
C TYR A 156 6.50 14.66 -6.77
N TYR A 157 6.25 15.95 -6.58
CA TYR A 157 7.29 16.97 -6.66
C TYR A 157 7.99 17.23 -5.32
N PHE A 158 7.27 17.12 -4.19
CA PHE A 158 7.80 17.55 -2.89
C PHE A 158 7.99 16.41 -1.88
N GLY A 159 7.40 15.24 -2.12
CA GLY A 159 7.32 14.15 -1.13
C GLY A 159 6.51 14.57 0.08
N PHE A 160 5.40 15.29 -0.14
CA PHE A 160 4.64 15.93 0.94
C PHE A 160 4.03 14.92 1.93
N LEU A 161 3.33 13.90 1.44
CA LEU A 161 2.71 12.88 2.28
C LEU A 161 3.76 11.96 2.89
N SER A 162 4.73 11.49 2.09
CA SER A 162 5.80 10.62 2.58
C SER A 162 6.64 11.32 3.65
N GLY A 163 7.04 12.58 3.43
CA GLY A 163 7.82 13.37 4.38
C GLY A 163 7.05 13.71 5.67
N LEU A 164 5.77 14.10 5.56
CA LEU A 164 4.94 14.35 6.73
C LEU A 164 4.72 13.07 7.53
N ALA A 165 4.44 11.96 6.85
CA ALA A 165 4.24 10.68 7.51
C ALA A 165 5.49 10.20 8.23
N GLN A 166 6.66 10.32 7.61
CA GLN A 166 7.93 9.97 8.23
C GLN A 166 8.24 10.87 9.44
N THR A 167 7.95 12.16 9.36
CA THR A 167 8.14 13.10 10.47
C THR A 167 7.25 12.77 11.66
N ILE A 168 5.99 12.38 11.41
CA ILE A 168 5.08 11.94 12.47
C ILE A 168 5.55 10.60 13.02
N ALA A 169 5.94 9.65 12.17
CA ALA A 169 6.44 8.35 12.59
C ALA A 169 7.62 8.49 13.54
N THR A 170 8.67 9.21 13.15
CA THR A 170 9.91 9.33 13.96
C THR A 170 9.73 10.13 15.24
N LYS A 171 8.80 11.08 15.30
CA LYS A 171 8.55 11.88 16.51
C LYS A 171 7.67 11.17 17.54
N PHE A 172 6.70 10.37 17.08
CA PHE A 172 5.69 9.76 17.94
C PHE A 172 5.92 8.26 18.17
N PHE A 173 6.70 7.60 17.31
CA PHE A 173 7.00 6.18 17.37
C PHE A 173 8.52 5.97 17.38
N HIS A 174 9.03 5.39 18.47
CA HIS A 174 10.44 5.05 18.59
C HIS A 174 10.71 3.78 17.79
N GLU A 175 11.85 3.71 17.08
CA GLU A 175 12.24 2.45 16.41
C GLU A 175 12.39 1.35 17.46
N PRO A 176 11.73 0.19 17.29
CA PRO A 176 12.14 -0.98 18.03
C PRO A 176 13.59 -1.29 17.64
N THR A 177 14.50 -1.23 18.61
CA THR A 177 15.91 -1.57 18.42
C THR A 177 16.03 -3.06 18.11
N GLY A 178 16.28 -3.39 16.85
CA GLY A 178 16.51 -4.76 16.37
C GLY A 178 15.88 -5.02 15.00
N GLN A 179 16.43 -5.97 14.23
CA GLN A 179 15.71 -6.53 13.09
C GLN A 179 14.54 -7.33 13.60
N VAL A 180 13.35 -6.73 13.55
CA VAL A 180 12.12 -7.47 13.80
C VAL A 180 11.92 -8.40 12.60
N ALA A 181 12.18 -9.69 12.81
CA ALA A 181 11.72 -10.74 11.92
C ALA A 181 10.22 -10.55 11.72
N VAL A 182 9.83 -10.39 10.47
CA VAL A 182 8.49 -9.96 10.12
C VAL A 182 7.54 -11.15 10.22
N ASP A 183 6.99 -11.42 11.41
CA ASP A 183 5.90 -12.36 11.59
C ASP A 183 4.56 -11.61 11.41
N PHE A 184 4.10 -11.54 10.16
CA PHE A 184 2.88 -10.82 9.75
C PHE A 184 1.57 -11.42 10.28
N SER A 185 1.64 -12.49 11.06
CA SER A 185 0.44 -13.04 11.70
C SER A 185 -0.04 -12.07 12.78
N PHE A 186 -0.94 -11.16 12.40
CA PHE A 186 -1.59 -10.18 13.28
C PHE A 186 -2.37 -10.82 14.45
N LEU A 187 -2.48 -12.16 14.45
CA LEU A 187 -3.03 -13.01 15.51
C LEU A 187 -2.05 -14.07 16.05
N GLY A 188 -0.74 -13.95 15.78
CA GLY A 188 0.29 -14.85 16.29
C GLY A 188 0.08 -16.30 15.88
N GLY A 189 0.50 -16.68 14.68
CA GLY A 189 0.61 -18.08 14.25
C GLY A 189 -0.70 -18.89 14.16
N TYR A 190 -1.86 -18.33 14.50
CA TYR A 190 -3.11 -19.11 14.62
C TYR A 190 -3.54 -19.78 13.31
N PHE A 191 -3.26 -19.14 12.17
CA PHE A 191 -3.52 -19.71 10.84
C PHE A 191 -2.27 -20.24 10.15
N LYS A 192 -1.08 -20.05 10.74
CA LYS A 192 0.20 -20.41 10.13
C LYS A 192 0.26 -21.90 9.79
N TRP A 193 -0.21 -22.76 10.69
CA TRP A 193 -0.28 -24.20 10.42
C TRP A 193 -1.17 -24.54 9.22
N ILE A 194 -2.24 -23.80 8.97
CA ILE A 194 -3.11 -23.99 7.79
C ILE A 194 -2.42 -23.47 6.53
N VAL A 195 -1.82 -22.28 6.62
CA VAL A 195 -1.16 -21.62 5.49
C VAL A 195 0.08 -22.41 5.06
N ASP A 196 0.91 -22.85 5.99
CA ASP A 196 2.09 -23.68 5.74
C ASP A 196 1.67 -25.04 5.16
N PHE A 197 0.59 -25.64 5.67
CA PHE A 197 0.02 -26.87 5.09
C PHE A 197 -0.42 -26.65 3.64
N LEU A 198 -1.11 -25.55 3.35
CA LEU A 198 -1.55 -25.23 1.99
C LEU A 198 -0.37 -24.91 1.06
N GLN A 199 0.64 -24.18 1.53
CA GLN A 199 1.84 -23.87 0.75
C GLN A 199 2.66 -25.12 0.41
N THR A 200 2.79 -26.05 1.34
CA THR A 200 3.52 -27.31 1.14
C THR A 200 2.79 -28.26 0.19
N HIS A 201 1.45 -28.28 0.21
CA HIS A 201 0.65 -29.15 -0.67
C HIS A 201 0.34 -28.51 -2.04
N ILE A 202 0.26 -27.19 -2.10
CA ILE A 202 -0.05 -26.42 -3.32
C ILE A 202 1.18 -25.61 -3.68
N ASN A 203 2.10 -26.21 -4.42
CA ASN A 203 3.32 -25.56 -4.93
C ASN A 203 3.03 -24.71 -6.18
N ASN A 204 2.00 -23.86 -6.13
CA ASN A 204 1.66 -22.93 -7.21
C ASN A 204 1.05 -21.66 -6.63
N GLY A 205 1.83 -20.58 -6.65
CA GLY A 205 1.42 -19.30 -6.09
C GLY A 205 0.23 -18.66 -6.81
N PHE A 206 -0.04 -18.97 -8.08
CA PHE A 206 -1.25 -18.51 -8.76
C PHE A 206 -2.51 -19.17 -8.21
N VAL A 207 -2.44 -20.46 -7.88
CA VAL A 207 -3.57 -21.20 -7.32
C VAL A 207 -3.85 -20.74 -5.90
N LEU A 208 -2.81 -20.58 -5.08
CA LEU A 208 -2.94 -20.00 -3.74
C LEU A 208 -3.47 -18.56 -3.79
N GLY A 209 -3.00 -17.76 -4.75
CA GLY A 209 -3.48 -16.40 -5.00
C GLY A 209 -4.96 -16.38 -5.37
N LEU A 210 -5.39 -17.26 -6.27
CA LEU A 210 -6.80 -17.40 -6.63
C LEU A 210 -7.65 -17.84 -5.43
N MET A 211 -7.18 -18.83 -4.66
CA MET A 211 -7.87 -19.29 -3.44
C MET A 211 -8.03 -18.18 -2.40
N SER A 212 -6.97 -17.39 -2.18
CA SER A 212 -7.01 -16.26 -1.26
C SER A 212 -7.98 -15.17 -1.73
N ILE A 213 -7.99 -14.83 -3.02
CA ILE A 213 -8.97 -13.89 -3.61
C ILE A 213 -10.40 -14.41 -3.45
N VAL A 214 -10.65 -15.68 -3.75
CA VAL A 214 -11.98 -16.29 -3.64
C VAL A 214 -12.44 -16.30 -2.19
N SER A 215 -11.58 -16.70 -1.25
CA SER A 215 -11.87 -16.72 0.18
C SER A 215 -12.12 -15.31 0.72
N LEU A 216 -11.29 -14.33 0.31
CA LEU A 216 -11.46 -12.91 0.65
C LEU A 216 -12.82 -12.40 0.15
N PHE A 217 -13.15 -12.63 -1.11
CA PHE A 217 -14.43 -12.23 -1.69
C PHE A 217 -15.61 -12.92 -1.00
N GLY A 218 -15.50 -14.21 -0.72
CA GLY A 218 -16.48 -14.99 0.03
C GLY A 218 -16.77 -14.41 1.41
N SER A 219 -15.72 -14.06 2.17
CA SER A 219 -15.84 -13.41 3.48
C SER A 219 -16.57 -12.06 3.40
N ILE A 220 -16.24 -11.22 2.40
CA ILE A 220 -16.85 -9.90 2.21
C ILE A 220 -18.34 -10.04 1.84
N LEU A 221 -18.68 -10.97 0.93
CA LEU A 221 -20.07 -11.25 0.56
C LEU A 221 -20.89 -11.77 1.75
N PHE A 222 -20.29 -12.62 2.57
CA PHE A 222 -20.89 -13.12 3.80
C PHE A 222 -21.11 -11.99 4.81
N PHE A 223 -20.11 -11.12 5.00
CA PHE A 223 -20.20 -9.93 5.86
C PHE A 223 -21.33 -9.00 5.42
N ARG A 224 -21.42 -8.72 4.11
CA ARG A 224 -22.53 -7.96 3.51
C ARG A 224 -23.89 -8.59 3.83
N LYS A 225 -24.03 -9.91 3.69
CA LYS A 225 -25.29 -10.63 3.93
C LYS A 225 -25.73 -10.48 5.39
N ILE A 226 -24.81 -10.67 6.34
CA ILE A 226 -25.08 -10.53 7.78
C ILE A 226 -25.49 -9.10 8.11
N ILE A 227 -24.74 -8.08 7.67
CA ILE A 227 -25.06 -6.68 7.96
C ILE A 227 -26.42 -6.28 7.35
N THR A 228 -26.73 -6.76 6.15
CA THR A 228 -28.03 -6.50 5.52
C THR A 228 -29.19 -7.14 6.29
N GLN A 229 -28.99 -8.33 6.86
CA GLN A 229 -29.97 -9.01 7.71
C GLN A 229 -30.10 -8.36 9.09
N LEU A 230 -28.99 -7.89 9.67
CA LEU A 230 -28.94 -7.17 10.95
C LEU A 230 -29.66 -5.82 10.86
N LEU A 231 -29.54 -5.15 9.71
CA LEU A 231 -30.12 -3.84 9.44
C LEU A 231 -31.58 -3.91 8.93
N GLY A 232 -32.26 -5.06 9.09
CA GLY A 232 -33.67 -5.23 8.74
C GLY A 232 -34.53 -4.04 9.18
N PHE A 233 -34.94 -3.21 8.21
CA PHE A 233 -35.48 -1.87 8.46
C PHE A 233 -36.90 -1.92 9.03
N GLY A 234 -37.03 -2.08 10.35
CA GLY A 234 -38.31 -1.98 11.05
C GLY A 234 -38.92 -0.57 11.01
N SER A 235 -38.11 0.48 10.82
CA SER A 235 -38.58 1.80 10.38
C SER A 235 -37.47 2.68 9.75
N PRO A 236 -37.62 3.12 8.49
CA PRO A 236 -36.68 4.01 7.81
C PRO A 236 -36.33 5.28 8.60
N ASP A 237 -37.30 5.86 9.30
CA ASP A 237 -37.12 7.12 10.03
C ASP A 237 -36.25 6.97 11.29
N LYS A 238 -36.42 5.88 12.06
CA LYS A 238 -35.56 5.64 13.24
C LYS A 238 -34.13 5.36 12.79
N PHE A 239 -33.96 4.59 11.73
CA PHE A 239 -32.66 4.32 11.12
C PHE A 239 -31.97 5.61 10.66
N GLN A 240 -32.68 6.48 9.93
CA GLN A 240 -32.14 7.75 9.47
C GLN A 240 -31.72 8.66 10.64
N ARG A 241 -32.53 8.73 11.71
CA ARG A 241 -32.20 9.54 12.90
C ARG A 241 -31.02 8.97 13.69
N PHE A 242 -30.83 7.67 13.69
CA PHE A 242 -29.72 7.03 14.40
C PHE A 242 -28.39 7.26 13.68
N PHE A 243 -28.33 7.00 12.38
CA PHE A 243 -27.08 7.08 11.59
C PHE A 243 -26.82 8.47 10.97
N PHE A 244 -27.85 9.19 10.49
CA PHE A 244 -27.69 10.30 9.56
C PHE A 244 -28.28 11.65 10.05
N ARG A 245 -28.52 11.81 11.35
CA ARG A 245 -29.18 13.01 11.92
C ARG A 245 -28.42 14.32 11.67
N ASN A 246 -27.11 14.33 11.87
CA ASN A 246 -26.26 15.49 11.62
C ASN A 246 -24.90 15.07 11.04
N THR A 247 -24.13 16.03 10.54
CA THR A 247 -22.84 15.79 9.88
C THR A 247 -21.88 15.00 10.77
N LEU A 248 -21.71 15.42 12.03
CA LEU A 248 -20.77 14.79 12.95
C LEU A 248 -21.16 13.35 13.32
N LYS A 249 -22.45 13.10 13.61
CA LYS A 249 -22.93 11.73 13.90
C LYS A 249 -22.82 10.83 12.68
N SER A 250 -23.20 11.34 11.50
CA SER A 250 -23.08 10.61 10.23
C SER A 250 -21.62 10.22 9.97
N PHE A 251 -20.69 11.17 10.13
CA PHE A 251 -19.26 10.90 10.02
C PHE A 251 -18.75 9.89 11.06
N ALA A 252 -19.05 10.10 12.33
CA ALA A 252 -18.61 9.21 13.40
C ALA A 252 -19.13 7.78 13.19
N TRP A 253 -20.38 7.60 12.78
CA TRP A 253 -20.92 6.29 12.47
C TRP A 253 -20.23 5.64 11.28
N GLY A 254 -19.95 6.38 10.20
CA GLY A 254 -19.19 5.85 9.07
C GLY A 254 -17.80 5.36 9.48
N LEU A 255 -17.10 6.17 10.29
CA LEU A 255 -15.79 5.85 10.83
C LEU A 255 -15.83 4.62 11.72
N LEU A 256 -16.71 4.60 12.72
CA LEU A 256 -16.82 3.51 13.70
C LEU A 256 -17.27 2.20 13.04
N THR A 257 -18.27 2.25 12.16
CA THR A 257 -18.74 1.05 11.44
C THR A 257 -17.64 0.48 10.57
N THR A 258 -16.89 1.31 9.85
CA THR A 258 -15.77 0.80 9.05
C THR A 258 -14.61 0.32 9.90
N ALA A 259 -14.28 0.98 11.01
CA ALA A 259 -13.25 0.52 11.93
C ALA A 259 -13.59 -0.87 12.50
N ALA A 260 -14.86 -1.07 12.87
CA ALA A 260 -15.36 -2.34 13.41
C ALA A 260 -15.42 -3.44 12.34
N ILE A 261 -15.92 -3.12 11.14
CA ILE A 261 -16.06 -4.06 10.01
C ILE A 261 -14.72 -4.31 9.31
N ARG A 262 -13.76 -3.38 9.43
CA ARG A 262 -12.47 -3.32 8.73
C ARG A 262 -12.57 -3.26 7.19
N SER A 263 -13.75 -2.91 6.66
CA SER A 263 -14.01 -2.84 5.22
C SER A 263 -14.87 -1.62 4.87
N SER A 264 -14.29 -0.58 4.28
CA SER A 264 -15.09 0.57 3.81
C SER A 264 -15.96 0.20 2.63
N THR A 265 -15.58 -0.76 1.80
CA THR A 265 -16.39 -1.25 0.69
C THR A 265 -17.75 -1.75 1.16
N VAL A 266 -17.82 -2.50 2.26
CA VAL A 266 -19.08 -2.94 2.88
C VAL A 266 -19.85 -1.73 3.39
N THR A 267 -19.22 -0.88 4.19
CA THR A 267 -19.87 0.28 4.82
C THR A 267 -20.42 1.29 3.79
N THR A 268 -19.62 1.65 2.79
CA THR A 268 -19.98 2.64 1.77
C THR A 268 -21.00 2.09 0.78
N SER A 269 -20.88 0.81 0.39
CA SER A 269 -21.83 0.19 -0.54
C SER A 269 -23.24 0.05 0.03
N LEU A 270 -23.39 -0.02 1.37
CA LEU A 270 -24.70 -0.01 2.04
C LEU A 270 -25.46 1.31 1.84
N VAL A 271 -24.76 2.43 1.63
CA VAL A 271 -25.38 3.73 1.37
C VAL A 271 -26.10 3.77 0.02
N VAL A 272 -25.57 3.06 -0.98
CA VAL A 272 -26.11 3.03 -2.35
C VAL A 272 -27.58 2.62 -2.39
N PRO A 273 -28.02 1.45 -1.86
CA PRO A 273 -29.42 1.06 -1.85
C PRO A 273 -30.29 1.99 -1.00
N LEU A 274 -29.77 2.57 0.08
CA LEU A 274 -30.50 3.51 0.94
C LEU A 274 -30.86 4.79 0.18
N VAL A 275 -29.91 5.34 -0.57
CA VAL A 275 -30.13 6.52 -1.42
C VAL A 275 -31.00 6.17 -2.62
N ALA A 276 -30.77 5.01 -3.26
CA ALA A 276 -31.57 4.51 -4.37
C ALA A 276 -33.05 4.35 -4.00
N LYS A 277 -33.34 3.87 -2.78
CA LYS A 277 -34.69 3.70 -2.24
C LYS A 277 -35.25 4.93 -1.53
N LYS A 278 -34.55 6.08 -1.55
CA LYS A 278 -34.98 7.33 -0.89
C LYS A 278 -35.07 7.24 0.65
N VAL A 279 -34.49 6.22 1.26
CA VAL A 279 -34.39 6.09 2.73
C VAL A 279 -33.48 7.17 3.31
N VAL A 280 -32.41 7.52 2.59
CA VAL A 280 -31.48 8.59 2.99
C VAL A 280 -31.21 9.51 1.81
N LYS A 281 -31.10 10.81 2.06
CA LYS A 281 -30.64 11.78 1.05
C LYS A 281 -29.12 11.66 0.87
N LEU A 282 -28.63 11.71 -0.37
CA LEU A 282 -27.19 11.62 -0.65
C LEU A 282 -26.36 12.63 0.18
N LYS A 283 -26.81 13.89 0.26
CA LYS A 283 -26.15 14.95 1.04
C LYS A 283 -26.01 14.60 2.54
N SER A 284 -26.95 13.84 3.10
CA SER A 284 -26.90 13.37 4.49
C SER A 284 -26.00 12.16 4.69
N ALA A 285 -25.81 11.35 3.65
CA ALA A 285 -24.95 10.18 3.66
C ALA A 285 -23.48 10.47 3.32
N VAL A 286 -23.19 11.63 2.71
CA VAL A 286 -21.82 12.09 2.42
C VAL A 286 -20.89 11.98 3.64
N PRO A 287 -21.22 12.54 4.82
CA PRO A 287 -20.30 12.48 5.96
C PRO A 287 -20.04 11.04 6.40
N PHE A 288 -21.03 10.15 6.32
CA PHE A 288 -20.87 8.72 6.59
C PHE A 288 -19.91 8.04 5.62
N ILE A 289 -19.98 8.34 4.31
CA ILE A 289 -19.03 7.81 3.33
C ILE A 289 -17.60 8.29 3.64
N LEU A 290 -17.43 9.57 3.99
CA LEU A 290 -16.12 10.15 4.33
C LEU A 290 -15.55 9.57 5.63
N GLY A 291 -16.39 9.40 6.65
CA GLY A 291 -16.00 8.72 7.89
C GLY A 291 -15.57 7.29 7.62
N ALA A 292 -16.32 6.57 6.79
CA ALA A 292 -15.99 5.21 6.39
C ALA A 292 -14.63 5.11 5.68
N ASN A 293 -14.31 6.08 4.82
CA ASN A 293 -13.02 6.12 4.15
C ASN A 293 -11.86 6.24 5.14
N ILE A 294 -11.94 7.16 6.11
CA ILE A 294 -10.96 7.29 7.20
C ILE A 294 -10.92 6.02 8.06
N GLY A 295 -12.07 5.40 8.35
CA GLY A 295 -12.14 4.20 9.19
C GLY A 295 -11.30 3.02 8.69
N THR A 296 -11.04 2.90 7.39
CA THR A 296 -10.16 1.82 6.85
C THR A 296 -8.73 1.90 7.33
N THR A 297 -8.23 3.12 7.57
CA THR A 297 -6.84 3.40 7.90
C THR A 297 -6.46 2.87 9.27
N ILE A 298 -7.46 2.67 10.15
CA ILE A 298 -7.27 2.05 11.47
C ILE A 298 -6.66 0.64 11.31
N THR A 299 -7.09 -0.13 10.31
CA THR A 299 -6.52 -1.47 10.06
C THR A 299 -5.04 -1.41 9.73
N ALA A 300 -4.65 -0.47 8.85
CA ALA A 300 -3.25 -0.25 8.48
C ALA A 300 -2.42 0.19 9.69
N PHE A 301 -2.97 1.04 10.55
CA PHE A 301 -2.31 1.44 11.80
C PHE A 301 -2.05 0.26 12.73
N ILE A 302 -3.04 -0.59 13.00
CA ILE A 302 -2.80 -1.72 13.91
C ILE A 302 -1.79 -2.70 13.29
N ALA A 303 -1.86 -2.93 11.97
CA ALA A 303 -0.85 -3.73 11.27
C ALA A 303 0.56 -3.13 11.38
N ALA A 304 0.69 -1.80 11.32
CA ALA A 304 1.98 -1.14 11.35
C ALA A 304 2.57 -0.96 12.76
N THR A 305 1.75 -0.87 13.81
CA THR A 305 2.23 -0.73 15.21
C THR A 305 3.08 -1.90 15.71
N LEU A 306 3.13 -3.01 14.95
CA LEU A 306 3.94 -4.18 15.24
C LEU A 306 5.23 -4.25 14.40
N ASN A 307 5.54 -3.21 13.62
CA ASN A 307 6.56 -3.24 12.55
C ASN A 307 7.52 -2.03 12.59
N SER A 308 8.35 -1.88 11.55
CA SER A 308 9.34 -0.80 11.41
C SER A 308 8.72 0.60 11.29
N ASN A 309 9.53 1.64 11.54
CA ASN A 309 9.14 3.04 11.32
C ASN A 309 8.68 3.31 9.89
N ALA A 310 9.20 2.59 8.90
CA ALA A 310 8.78 2.70 7.52
C ALA A 310 7.35 2.14 7.32
N ALA A 311 7.01 1.01 7.94
CA ALA A 311 5.66 0.45 7.94
C ALA A 311 4.64 1.40 8.61
N ILE A 312 5.01 1.97 9.76
CA ILE A 312 4.21 2.98 10.46
C ILE A 312 4.01 4.23 9.61
N SER A 313 5.08 4.68 8.93
CA SER A 313 4.99 5.82 8.00
C SER A 313 3.99 5.55 6.87
N ILE A 314 3.88 4.33 6.35
CA ILE A 314 2.87 4.00 5.33
C ILE A 314 1.45 4.08 5.88
N ALA A 315 1.21 3.53 7.07
CA ALA A 315 -0.11 3.61 7.71
C ALA A 315 -0.51 5.07 7.98
N ILE A 316 0.45 5.89 8.44
CA ILE A 316 0.25 7.33 8.62
C ILE A 316 -0.02 8.00 7.27
N ALA A 317 0.73 7.69 6.21
CA ALA A 317 0.49 8.26 4.89
C ALA A 317 -0.91 7.92 4.36
N HIS A 318 -1.38 6.68 4.57
CA HIS A 318 -2.76 6.26 4.23
C HIS A 318 -3.80 7.07 5.00
N PHE A 319 -3.60 7.27 6.30
CA PHE A 319 -4.45 8.12 7.12
C PHE A 319 -4.44 9.57 6.67
N LEU A 320 -3.26 10.17 6.46
CA LEU A 320 -3.09 11.56 6.05
C LEU A 320 -3.76 11.84 4.71
N PHE A 321 -3.63 10.95 3.72
CA PHE A 321 -4.31 11.08 2.43
C PHE A 321 -5.83 11.26 2.63
N ASN A 322 -6.45 10.37 3.41
CA ASN A 322 -7.88 10.39 3.66
C ASN A 322 -8.30 11.58 4.54
N PHE A 323 -7.54 11.85 5.60
CA PHE A 323 -7.82 12.92 6.54
C PHE A 323 -7.73 14.29 5.87
N ILE A 324 -6.67 14.55 5.10
CA ILE A 324 -6.49 15.81 4.37
C ILE A 324 -7.59 15.98 3.33
N GLY A 325 -7.94 14.93 2.58
CA GLY A 325 -9.09 14.97 1.66
C GLY A 325 -10.39 15.39 2.38
N VAL A 326 -10.68 14.80 3.54
CA VAL A 326 -11.86 15.19 4.34
C VAL A 326 -11.76 16.64 4.81
N MET A 327 -10.60 17.10 5.27
CA MET A 327 -10.41 18.48 5.73
C MET A 327 -10.50 19.51 4.60
N ILE A 328 -10.19 19.13 3.37
CA ILE A 328 -10.37 19.98 2.18
C ILE A 328 -11.86 20.05 1.80
N PHE A 329 -12.51 18.89 1.64
CA PHE A 329 -13.84 18.82 1.02
C PHE A 329 -15.01 18.95 2.01
N LEU A 330 -14.88 18.56 3.28
CA LEU A 330 -16.02 18.55 4.20
C LEU A 330 -16.34 19.93 4.84
N PRO A 331 -15.35 20.72 5.31
CA PRO A 331 -15.61 22.01 5.96
C PRO A 331 -15.95 23.13 4.97
N ILE A 332 -15.35 23.14 3.78
CA ILE A 332 -15.47 24.23 2.80
C ILE A 332 -16.72 24.00 1.93
N PRO A 333 -17.78 24.84 2.03
CA PRO A 333 -19.06 24.57 1.36
C PRO A 333 -18.97 24.39 -0.15
N TYR A 334 -18.17 25.23 -0.83
CA TYR A 334 -17.99 25.18 -2.28
C TYR A 334 -17.29 23.89 -2.74
N LEU A 335 -16.25 23.46 -2.02
CA LEU A 335 -15.53 22.22 -2.32
C LEU A 335 -16.38 21.00 -1.98
N LYS A 336 -17.12 21.02 -0.86
CA LYS A 336 -18.06 19.96 -0.49
C LYS A 336 -19.06 19.62 -1.58
N ASP A 337 -19.57 20.65 -2.24
CA ASP A 337 -20.58 20.52 -3.27
C ASP A 337 -19.99 20.01 -4.61
N LEU A 338 -18.67 20.08 -4.82
CA LEU A 338 -18.04 19.68 -6.09
C LEU A 338 -18.18 18.17 -6.37
N PRO A 339 -17.73 17.22 -5.50
CA PRO A 339 -17.94 15.80 -5.75
C PRO A 339 -19.44 15.44 -5.82
N LEU A 340 -20.27 16.12 -5.01
CA LEU A 340 -21.73 15.97 -5.04
C LEU A 340 -22.34 16.35 -6.41
N LYS A 341 -21.90 17.47 -7.01
CA LYS A 341 -22.39 17.93 -8.31
C LYS A 341 -21.96 16.99 -9.42
N LEU A 342 -20.71 16.51 -9.40
CA LEU A 342 -20.20 15.53 -10.38
C LEU A 342 -20.98 14.22 -10.30
N ALA A 343 -21.15 13.66 -9.10
CA ALA A 343 -21.90 12.42 -8.88
C ALA A 343 -23.38 12.54 -9.31
N ASN A 344 -24.05 13.65 -8.94
CA ASN A 344 -25.42 13.91 -9.40
C ASN A 344 -25.51 14.20 -10.90
N GLY A 345 -24.47 14.78 -11.50
CA GLY A 345 -24.33 14.98 -12.95
C GLY A 345 -24.29 13.65 -13.69
N LEU A 346 -23.38 12.76 -13.29
CA LEU A 346 -23.27 11.42 -13.84
C LEU A 346 -24.56 10.62 -13.65
N GLY A 347 -25.14 10.66 -12.45
CA GLY A 347 -26.44 10.04 -12.19
C GLY A 347 -27.54 10.57 -13.11
N ARG A 348 -27.58 11.88 -13.40
CA ARG A 348 -28.54 12.48 -14.35
C ARG A 348 -28.35 11.95 -15.77
N LEU A 349 -27.11 11.82 -16.24
CA LEU A 349 -26.81 11.28 -17.58
C LEU A 349 -27.37 9.86 -17.76
N THR A 350 -27.38 9.04 -16.70
CA THR A 350 -27.94 7.68 -16.77
C THR A 350 -29.46 7.63 -17.01
N LEU A 351 -30.19 8.74 -16.83
CA LEU A 351 -31.62 8.81 -17.20
C LEU A 351 -31.84 8.81 -18.71
N GLN A 352 -30.93 9.44 -19.45
CA GLN A 352 -30.93 9.50 -20.91
C GLN A 352 -30.22 8.28 -21.50
N TYR A 353 -29.03 7.95 -20.98
CA TYR A 353 -28.16 6.90 -21.51
C TYR A 353 -27.80 5.88 -20.41
N ARG A 354 -28.57 4.80 -20.30
CA ARG A 354 -28.41 3.79 -19.23
C ARG A 354 -26.99 3.18 -19.17
N LEU A 355 -26.33 3.00 -20.31
CA LEU A 355 -24.99 2.43 -20.39
C LEU A 355 -23.89 3.37 -19.87
N VAL A 356 -24.17 4.65 -19.64
CA VAL A 356 -23.16 5.60 -19.12
C VAL A 356 -22.63 5.17 -17.75
N GLY A 357 -23.47 4.64 -16.87
CA GLY A 357 -23.02 4.16 -15.56
C GLY A 357 -22.04 2.98 -15.66
N PHE A 358 -22.33 2.03 -16.55
CA PHE A 358 -21.44 0.89 -16.83
C PHE A 358 -20.16 1.32 -17.55
N SER A 359 -20.28 2.21 -18.53
CA SER A 359 -19.14 2.75 -19.28
C SER A 359 -18.20 3.52 -18.35
N TYR A 360 -18.74 4.39 -17.48
CA TYR A 360 -17.95 5.12 -16.50
C TYR A 360 -17.09 4.19 -15.63
N LEU A 361 -17.66 3.08 -15.17
CA LEU A 361 -16.93 2.08 -14.40
C LEU A 361 -15.77 1.50 -15.22
N LEU A 362 -16.03 1.00 -16.44
CA LEU A 362 -14.99 0.41 -17.28
C LEU A 362 -13.88 1.41 -17.62
N PHE A 363 -14.25 2.64 -17.97
CA PHE A 363 -13.29 3.66 -18.33
C PHE A 363 -12.43 4.10 -17.14
N THR A 364 -13.05 4.38 -15.99
CA THR A 364 -12.36 4.93 -14.82
C THR A 364 -11.44 3.90 -14.15
N PHE A 365 -11.90 2.66 -14.01
CA PHE A 365 -11.17 1.65 -13.23
C PHE A 365 -10.28 0.72 -14.05
N PHE A 366 -10.48 0.62 -15.37
CA PHE A 366 -9.70 -0.28 -16.21
C PHE A 366 -9.06 0.44 -17.40
N PHE A 367 -9.86 1.02 -18.31
CA PHE A 367 -9.31 1.55 -19.56
C PHE A 367 -8.31 2.70 -19.35
N ILE A 368 -8.68 3.73 -18.56
CA ILE A 368 -7.80 4.87 -18.29
C ILE A 368 -6.52 4.42 -17.55
N PRO A 369 -6.60 3.63 -16.46
CA PRO A 369 -5.41 3.10 -15.81
C PRO A 369 -4.49 2.30 -16.75
N PHE A 370 -5.04 1.36 -17.53
CA PHE A 370 -4.24 0.58 -18.49
C PHE A 370 -3.60 1.45 -19.57
N LEU A 371 -4.35 2.40 -20.13
CA LEU A 371 -3.84 3.33 -21.13
C LEU A 371 -2.71 4.19 -20.57
N LEU A 372 -2.87 4.75 -19.37
CA LEU A 372 -1.87 5.60 -18.74
C LEU A 372 -0.60 4.83 -18.34
N ILE A 373 -0.73 3.58 -17.89
CA ILE A 373 0.40 2.68 -17.67
C ILE A 373 1.10 2.33 -18.99
N TYR A 374 0.35 2.09 -20.06
CA TYR A 374 0.93 1.80 -21.36
C TYR A 374 1.74 2.98 -21.91
N LEU A 375 1.20 4.20 -21.80
CA LEU A 375 1.87 5.43 -22.23
C LEU A 375 3.08 5.79 -21.36
N SER A 376 3.13 5.34 -20.10
CA SER A 376 4.26 5.64 -19.19
C SER A 376 5.48 4.75 -19.37
N LYS A 377 5.39 3.66 -20.16
CA LYS A 377 6.49 2.71 -20.38
C LYS A 377 7.77 3.33 -20.95
N GLY A 378 7.68 4.45 -21.68
CA GLY A 378 8.83 5.12 -22.28
C GLY A 378 9.68 5.99 -21.36
N ILE A 379 9.33 6.13 -20.07
CA ILE A 379 9.96 7.08 -19.13
C ILE A 379 11.12 6.44 -18.32
N VAL A 380 11.25 5.11 -18.38
CA VAL A 380 12.15 4.33 -17.52
C VAL A 380 13.22 3.67 -18.37
N ASN A 381 14.47 4.11 -18.21
CA ASN A 381 15.61 3.45 -18.83
C ASN A 381 16.12 2.37 -17.89
N MET A 382 16.04 1.11 -18.33
CA MET A 382 16.69 0.00 -17.64
C MET A 382 18.15 -0.05 -18.06
N GLN A 383 19.04 -0.20 -17.09
CA GLN A 383 20.45 -0.46 -17.34
C GLN A 383 20.83 -1.77 -16.65
N GLU A 384 21.75 -2.51 -17.22
CA GLU A 384 22.32 -3.69 -16.60
C GLU A 384 23.76 -3.37 -16.21
N ALA A 385 24.04 -3.36 -14.91
CA ALA A 385 25.38 -3.27 -14.37
C ALA A 385 25.96 -4.65 -14.16
N THR A 386 27.20 -4.86 -14.56
CA THR A 386 27.96 -6.06 -14.22
C THR A 386 28.99 -5.70 -13.15
N TYR A 387 28.97 -6.43 -12.05
CA TYR A 387 29.93 -6.32 -10.96
C TYR A 387 30.87 -7.51 -10.99
N GLU A 388 32.14 -7.26 -10.71
CA GLU A 388 33.15 -8.28 -10.47
C GLU A 388 33.57 -8.20 -9.01
N ARG A 389 33.59 -9.35 -8.33
CA ARG A 389 34.03 -9.50 -6.95
C ARG A 389 35.30 -10.32 -6.91
N VAL A 390 36.25 -9.87 -6.09
CA VAL A 390 37.53 -10.52 -5.84
C VAL A 390 37.64 -10.81 -4.36
N ASN A 391 37.72 -12.10 -4.00
CA ASN A 391 37.84 -12.55 -2.62
C ASN A 391 39.31 -12.51 -2.14
N GLU A 392 39.56 -12.81 -0.87
CA GLU A 392 40.91 -12.81 -0.24
C GLU A 392 41.93 -13.67 -0.97
N GLN A 393 41.46 -14.75 -1.61
CA GLN A 393 42.27 -15.70 -2.37
C GLN A 393 42.49 -15.29 -3.84
N GLY A 394 41.98 -14.12 -4.26
CA GLY A 394 42.08 -13.63 -5.63
C GLY A 394 41.11 -14.27 -6.63
N VAL A 395 40.22 -15.16 -6.15
CA VAL A 395 39.16 -15.76 -6.97
C VAL A 395 38.17 -14.68 -7.39
N ARG A 396 37.86 -14.64 -8.69
CA ARG A 396 36.94 -13.67 -9.29
C ARG A 396 35.57 -14.30 -9.54
N SER A 397 34.52 -13.62 -9.13
CA SER A 397 33.14 -13.95 -9.50
C SER A 397 32.48 -12.71 -10.10
N SER A 398 31.51 -12.91 -10.98
CA SER A 398 30.77 -11.80 -11.59
C SER A 398 29.27 -12.00 -11.44
N TYR A 399 28.55 -10.93 -11.15
CA TYR A 399 27.10 -10.95 -11.13
C TYR A 399 26.54 -9.70 -11.81
N LYS A 400 25.26 -9.78 -12.18
CA LYS A 400 24.55 -8.74 -12.92
C LYS A 400 23.49 -8.12 -12.04
N GLN A 401 23.35 -6.81 -12.13
CA GLN A 401 22.41 -6.01 -11.38
C GLN A 401 21.59 -5.15 -12.35
N LEU A 402 20.26 -5.20 -12.23
CA LEU A 402 19.38 -4.33 -12.99
C LEU A 402 19.21 -2.99 -12.27
N ILE A 403 19.49 -1.94 -13.02
CA ILE A 403 19.50 -0.54 -12.63
C ILE A 403 18.31 0.15 -13.28
N LYS A 404 17.62 1.02 -12.55
CA LYS A 404 16.57 1.88 -13.11
C LYS A 404 17.01 3.33 -13.10
N LYS A 405 17.13 3.92 -14.29
CA LYS A 405 17.39 5.36 -14.45
C LYS A 405 16.15 6.04 -14.99
N PHE A 406 15.63 7.00 -14.24
CA PHE A 406 14.46 7.78 -14.63
C PHE A 406 14.93 9.02 -15.39
N GLU A 407 14.47 9.22 -16.61
CA GLU A 407 14.77 10.47 -17.33
C GLU A 407 14.01 11.65 -16.70
N GLY A 408 14.70 12.76 -16.46
CA GLY A 408 14.10 14.01 -15.96
C GLY A 408 13.76 14.04 -14.46
N ASN A 409 13.98 12.95 -13.71
CA ASN A 409 13.75 12.89 -12.26
C ASN A 409 15.08 12.88 -11.49
N GLN A 410 15.16 13.58 -10.34
CA GLN A 410 16.31 13.44 -9.42
C GLN A 410 16.30 12.09 -8.65
N MET A 411 15.38 11.19 -9.00
CA MET A 411 15.18 9.89 -8.35
C MET A 411 15.73 8.77 -9.22
N SER A 412 16.74 8.05 -8.72
CA SER A 412 17.30 6.86 -9.36
C SER A 412 17.29 5.73 -8.34
N GLY A 413 16.32 4.81 -8.46
CA GLY A 413 16.23 3.63 -7.59
C GLY A 413 17.10 2.50 -8.11
N TRP A 414 17.77 1.77 -7.22
CA TRP A 414 18.59 0.61 -7.56
C TRP A 414 17.95 -0.64 -6.98
N THR A 415 18.22 -1.78 -7.58
CA THR A 415 17.87 -3.08 -6.99
C THR A 415 19.17 -3.85 -6.95
N ALA A 416 19.75 -4.08 -5.75
CA ALA A 416 20.97 -4.85 -5.62
C ALA A 416 20.62 -6.34 -5.58
N TYR A 417 21.33 -7.12 -6.39
CA TYR A 417 21.28 -8.57 -6.35
C TYR A 417 22.52 -9.01 -5.59
N ASP A 418 22.36 -9.68 -4.44
CA ASP A 418 23.48 -10.27 -3.71
C ASP A 418 23.61 -11.74 -4.15
N ALA A 419 24.68 -12.04 -4.91
CA ALA A 419 24.93 -13.38 -5.41
C ALA A 419 25.35 -14.37 -4.29
N ASP A 420 25.79 -13.90 -3.12
CA ASP A 420 26.19 -14.78 -2.02
C ASP A 420 25.00 -15.36 -1.25
N LEU A 421 23.76 -14.94 -1.56
CA LEU A 421 22.52 -15.36 -0.89
C LEU A 421 21.70 -16.37 -1.72
N GLU A 422 22.33 -17.18 -2.59
CA GLU A 422 21.65 -18.32 -3.25
C GLU A 422 21.07 -19.34 -2.25
N VAL A 423 21.44 -19.29 -0.97
CA VAL A 423 20.95 -20.22 0.07
C VAL A 423 19.70 -19.70 0.81
N SER A 424 19.30 -18.44 0.66
CA SER A 424 18.11 -17.92 1.37
C SER A 424 17.47 -16.74 0.65
N GLY A 425 16.75 -17.03 -0.43
CA GLY A 425 15.60 -16.30 -1.05
C GLY A 425 15.35 -14.80 -0.83
N SER A 426 16.33 -13.99 -0.45
CA SER A 426 16.17 -12.62 0.03
C SER A 426 16.93 -11.67 -0.90
N ASN A 427 16.26 -11.28 -1.99
CA ASN A 427 16.72 -10.18 -2.84
C ASN A 427 16.59 -8.87 -2.04
N LYS A 428 17.69 -8.36 -1.48
CA LYS A 428 17.67 -7.10 -0.73
C LYS A 428 17.68 -5.91 -1.69
N VAL A 429 16.51 -5.36 -1.98
CA VAL A 429 16.37 -4.14 -2.79
C VAL A 429 17.00 -2.96 -2.05
N VAL A 430 17.95 -2.26 -2.69
CA VAL A 430 18.61 -1.08 -2.10
C VAL A 430 18.16 0.18 -2.84
N SER A 431 17.24 0.93 -2.24
CA SER A 431 16.72 2.16 -2.84
C SER A 431 17.72 3.29 -2.65
N VAL A 432 18.16 3.99 -3.70
CA VAL A 432 18.95 5.22 -3.53
C VAL A 432 18.14 6.40 -4.08
N PHE A 433 18.33 7.57 -3.52
CA PHE A 433 17.63 8.78 -3.93
C PHE A 433 18.56 9.97 -3.75
N ARG A 434 18.51 10.94 -4.66
CA ARG A 434 19.27 12.18 -4.52
C ARG A 434 18.32 13.37 -4.53
N LYS A 435 18.41 14.25 -3.53
CA LYS A 435 17.71 15.53 -3.51
C LYS A 435 18.69 16.64 -3.19
N ARG A 436 19.03 17.44 -4.21
CA ARG A 436 20.05 18.48 -4.09
C ARG A 436 21.39 17.89 -3.64
N ASN A 437 21.79 18.19 -2.40
CA ASN A 437 23.03 17.75 -1.77
C ASN A 437 22.83 16.58 -0.82
N LEU A 438 21.64 15.99 -0.79
CA LEU A 438 21.33 14.83 0.03
C LEU A 438 21.30 13.59 -0.86
N LEU A 439 22.10 12.59 -0.51
CA LEU A 439 22.05 11.24 -1.05
C LEU A 439 21.39 10.37 0.01
N ILE A 440 20.35 9.62 -0.33
CA ILE A 440 19.63 8.74 0.56
C ILE A 440 19.85 7.32 0.06
N ILE A 441 20.32 6.40 0.90
CA ILE A 441 20.47 4.97 0.58
C ILE A 441 19.61 4.21 1.59
N ASN A 442 18.59 3.49 1.12
CA ASN A 442 17.50 2.92 1.91
C ASN A 442 16.80 3.98 2.77
N ASN A 443 16.93 3.86 4.09
CA ASN A 443 16.42 4.84 5.05
C ASN A 443 17.52 5.82 5.52
N ASP A 444 18.76 5.69 5.03
CA ASP A 444 19.90 6.50 5.48
C ASP A 444 20.10 7.72 4.61
N LEU A 445 20.40 8.86 5.22
CA LEU A 445 20.57 10.16 4.57
C LEU A 445 22.01 10.67 4.74
N PHE A 446 22.60 11.12 3.64
CA PHE A 446 23.98 11.55 3.52
C PHE A 446 24.04 12.95 2.91
N GLU A 447 24.66 13.90 3.60
CA GLU A 447 24.87 15.25 3.06
C GLU A 447 26.22 15.30 2.33
N LEU A 448 26.17 15.53 1.01
CA LEU A 448 27.29 15.49 0.06
C LEU A 448 28.23 16.71 0.17
N ASN A 449 28.12 17.53 1.22
CA ASN A 449 28.73 18.87 1.25
C ASN A 449 30.02 18.98 2.05
N LYS A 450 30.41 17.95 2.82
CA LYS A 450 31.61 18.06 3.66
C LYS A 450 32.28 16.72 3.94
N GLU A 451 33.57 16.64 3.67
CA GLU A 451 34.44 15.57 4.18
C GLU A 451 34.45 15.58 5.71
N GLY A 452 34.61 14.40 6.32
CA GLY A 452 34.66 14.25 7.77
C GLY A 452 33.30 14.18 8.47
N PHE A 453 32.18 14.26 7.75
CA PHE A 453 30.87 13.96 8.34
C PHE A 453 30.78 12.48 8.71
N CYS A 454 30.49 12.19 9.98
CA CYS A 454 30.33 10.86 10.53
C CYS A 454 28.95 10.70 11.16
N ARG A 455 28.35 9.52 11.02
CA ARG A 455 27.09 9.17 11.66
C ARG A 455 27.19 7.78 12.27
N ASP A 456 26.64 7.60 13.45
CA ASP A 456 26.47 6.30 14.07
C ASP A 456 25.19 5.61 13.57
N GLY A 457 25.25 4.30 13.37
CA GLY A 457 24.16 3.44 12.95
C GLY A 457 24.26 2.06 13.59
N GLU A 458 23.24 1.25 13.40
CA GLU A 458 23.15 -0.09 14.00
C GLU A 458 22.65 -1.07 12.93
N ASP A 459 23.32 -2.22 12.82
CA ASP A 459 22.91 -3.33 11.96
C ASP A 459 22.98 -4.66 12.71
N GLU A 460 22.71 -5.78 12.02
CA GLU A 460 22.80 -7.14 12.58
C GLU A 460 24.17 -7.46 13.19
N GLN A 461 25.21 -6.73 12.80
CA GLN A 461 26.59 -6.93 13.24
C GLN A 461 26.95 -6.02 14.43
N GLY A 462 26.02 -5.16 14.85
CA GLY A 462 26.13 -4.26 15.99
C GLY A 462 26.16 -2.77 15.58
N LYS A 463 26.63 -1.92 16.49
CA LYS A 463 26.75 -0.48 16.22
C LYS A 463 27.99 -0.17 15.40
N TYR A 464 27.85 0.76 14.47
CA TYR A 464 28.90 1.19 13.56
C TYR A 464 28.88 2.70 13.35
N GLN A 465 30.03 3.24 12.98
CA GLN A 465 30.17 4.62 12.54
C GLN A 465 30.48 4.65 11.04
N LEU A 466 29.74 5.46 10.30
CA LEU A 466 29.87 5.66 8.86
C LEU A 466 30.30 7.09 8.56
N CYS A 467 31.48 7.26 7.99
CA CYS A 467 32.09 8.57 7.74
C CYS A 467 32.36 8.82 6.25
N ILE A 468 32.14 10.03 5.77
CA ILE A 468 32.68 10.48 4.48
C ILE A 468 34.17 10.75 4.68
N ARG A 469 35.02 9.91 4.09
CA ARG A 469 36.48 10.05 4.19
C ARG A 469 37.07 10.92 3.10
N GLU A 470 36.53 10.80 1.88
CA GLU A 470 37.12 11.43 0.70
C GLU A 470 36.04 11.68 -0.34
N ILE A 471 36.15 12.81 -1.06
CA ILE A 471 35.33 13.10 -2.24
C ILE A 471 36.24 13.20 -3.47
N LYS A 472 36.16 12.21 -4.37
CA LYS A 472 36.94 12.18 -5.62
C LYS A 472 36.14 12.77 -6.77
N SER A 473 36.77 13.60 -7.58
CA SER A 473 36.15 14.14 -8.80
C SER A 473 35.91 13.06 -9.85
N ARG A 474 36.80 12.07 -9.97
CA ARG A 474 36.74 10.97 -10.94
C ARG A 474 37.43 9.72 -10.41
N LEU A 475 36.89 8.55 -10.76
CA LEU A 475 37.48 7.24 -10.50
C LEU A 475 37.41 6.39 -11.77
N LYS A 476 38.56 5.87 -12.21
CA LYS A 476 38.63 4.83 -13.25
C LYS A 476 38.32 3.49 -12.59
N LEU A 477 37.32 2.79 -13.10
CA LEU A 477 36.89 1.49 -12.60
C LEU A 477 37.50 0.40 -13.50
N SER A 478 37.17 0.40 -14.79
CA SER A 478 37.75 -0.51 -15.78
C SER A 478 38.36 0.28 -16.94
N ASP A 479 38.99 -0.42 -17.90
CA ASP A 479 39.53 0.23 -19.10
C ASP A 479 38.47 0.92 -19.96
N GLN A 480 37.20 0.56 -19.77
CA GLN A 480 36.07 1.12 -20.51
C GLN A 480 35.10 1.93 -19.63
N LEU A 481 35.30 1.99 -18.30
CA LEU A 481 34.35 2.61 -17.38
C LEU A 481 35.04 3.56 -16.40
N THR A 482 34.64 4.83 -16.45
CA THR A 482 35.01 5.87 -15.49
C THR A 482 33.75 6.45 -14.87
N ALA A 483 33.75 6.67 -13.55
CA ALA A 483 32.66 7.31 -12.84
C ALA A 483 33.11 8.64 -12.23
N ASP A 484 32.25 9.66 -12.30
CA ASP A 484 32.54 11.00 -11.76
C ASP A 484 31.81 11.23 -10.42
N SER A 485 32.29 12.20 -9.65
CA SER A 485 31.73 12.66 -8.37
C SER A 485 31.55 11.52 -7.35
N ILE A 486 32.66 10.89 -6.95
CA ILE A 486 32.67 9.73 -6.06
C ILE A 486 32.79 10.15 -4.61
N PHE A 487 31.88 9.68 -3.77
CA PHE A 487 31.91 9.82 -2.33
C PHE A 487 32.40 8.51 -1.71
N VAL A 488 33.48 8.58 -0.94
CA VAL A 488 34.07 7.42 -0.27
C VAL A 488 33.61 7.39 1.17
N PHE A 489 32.68 6.49 1.47
CA PHE A 489 32.21 6.26 2.83
C PHE A 489 33.02 5.15 3.48
N GLU A 490 33.35 5.30 4.76
CA GLU A 490 34.04 4.30 5.56
C GLU A 490 33.16 3.88 6.73
N LYS A 491 32.83 2.59 6.79
CA LYS A 491 32.02 1.97 7.84
C LYS A 491 32.91 1.20 8.81
N ARG A 492 32.89 1.57 10.09
CA ARG A 492 33.61 0.90 11.18
C ARG A 492 32.65 0.46 12.27
N SER A 493 32.53 -0.84 12.51
CA SER A 493 31.77 -1.37 13.65
C SER A 493 32.55 -1.15 14.94
N TYR A 494 31.89 -0.76 16.02
CA TYR A 494 32.52 -0.47 17.32
C TYR A 494 31.88 -1.21 18.50
N GLU A 495 30.69 -1.77 18.35
CA GLU A 495 30.03 -2.54 19.42
C GLU A 495 29.23 -3.72 18.83
N PRO A 496 29.49 -4.99 19.20
CA PRO A 496 30.54 -5.41 20.15
C PRO A 496 31.94 -5.10 19.60
N GLN A 497 32.91 -4.86 20.49
CA GLN A 497 34.32 -4.70 20.09
C GLN A 497 34.80 -6.02 19.47
N LYS A 498 34.66 -6.16 18.14
CA LYS A 498 35.22 -7.30 17.40
C LYS A 498 36.73 -7.13 17.35
N THR A 499 37.45 -8.14 17.84
CA THR A 499 38.91 -8.26 17.82
C THR A 499 39.51 -8.23 16.41
N ASP A 500 38.68 -8.49 15.38
CA ASP A 500 38.96 -8.24 13.97
C ASP A 500 38.32 -6.90 13.51
N SER A 501 39.09 -5.83 13.66
CA SER A 501 38.70 -4.44 13.35
C SER A 501 38.69 -4.14 11.84
N ALA A 502 38.11 -5.05 11.04
CA ALA A 502 37.92 -4.84 9.62
C ALA A 502 36.86 -3.75 9.37
N TYR A 503 37.11 -2.90 8.37
CA TYR A 503 36.23 -1.80 7.98
C TYR A 503 35.87 -1.89 6.50
N THR A 504 34.73 -1.30 6.12
CA THR A 504 34.27 -1.32 4.73
C THR A 504 34.35 0.08 4.13
N ARG A 505 34.90 0.19 2.91
CA ARG A 505 34.79 1.39 2.08
C ARG A 505 33.73 1.22 1.00
N LEU A 506 32.89 2.22 0.85
CA LEU A 506 31.82 2.28 -0.16
C LEU A 506 32.08 3.48 -1.06
N TYR A 507 32.22 3.24 -2.36
CA TYR A 507 32.45 4.28 -3.36
C TYR A 507 31.14 4.53 -4.10
N VAL A 508 30.51 5.67 -3.84
CA VAL A 508 29.22 6.01 -4.45
C VAL A 508 29.41 7.15 -5.44
N SER A 509 29.10 6.93 -6.71
CA SER A 509 29.02 8.00 -7.69
C SER A 509 27.75 8.80 -7.48
N ALA A 510 27.86 10.08 -7.18
CA ALA A 510 26.71 10.96 -7.08
C ALA A 510 26.10 11.32 -8.45
N LYS A 511 26.89 11.25 -9.52
CA LYS A 511 26.43 11.53 -10.90
C LYS A 511 25.63 10.37 -11.46
N GLU A 512 26.14 9.15 -11.30
CA GLU A 512 25.43 7.95 -11.72
C GLU A 512 24.47 7.43 -10.65
N SER A 513 24.54 7.98 -9.42
CA SER A 513 23.80 7.54 -8.24
C SER A 513 24.07 6.07 -7.85
N LEU A 514 25.24 5.54 -8.22
CA LEU A 514 25.60 4.12 -8.11
C LEU A 514 26.65 3.85 -7.04
N LEU A 515 26.52 2.72 -6.33
CA LEU A 515 27.68 2.10 -5.69
C LEU A 515 28.57 1.52 -6.80
N VAL A 516 29.69 2.18 -7.07
CA VAL A 516 30.58 1.79 -8.17
C VAL A 516 31.69 0.85 -7.70
N LYS A 517 32.00 0.86 -6.41
CA LYS A 517 33.02 0.00 -5.81
C LYS A 517 32.76 -0.18 -4.31
N LYS A 518 33.09 -1.35 -3.79
CA LYS A 518 33.05 -1.70 -2.37
C LYS A 518 34.30 -2.48 -2.01
N GLU A 519 34.88 -2.17 -0.86
CA GLU A 519 36.10 -2.82 -0.38
C GLU A 519 35.92 -3.15 1.10
N ARG A 520 36.32 -4.34 1.51
CA ARG A 520 36.50 -4.69 2.91
C ARG A 520 37.98 -4.77 3.19
N LEU A 521 38.43 -4.04 4.21
CA LEU A 521 39.83 -3.96 4.59
C LEU A 521 39.99 -4.40 6.05
N ASP A 522 41.12 -5.00 6.37
CA ASP A 522 41.47 -5.29 7.77
C ASP A 522 41.95 -4.02 8.50
N LYS A 523 42.29 -4.18 9.79
CA LYS A 523 42.80 -3.09 10.64
C LYS A 523 44.09 -2.43 10.14
N THR A 524 44.87 -3.15 9.33
CA THR A 524 46.12 -2.67 8.73
C THR A 524 45.91 -2.03 7.36
N GLY A 525 44.68 -2.06 6.84
CA GLY A 525 44.35 -1.59 5.50
C GLY A 525 44.64 -2.60 4.40
N LYS A 526 44.91 -3.87 4.73
CA LYS A 526 45.01 -4.94 3.74
C LYS A 526 43.61 -5.23 3.19
N LEU A 527 43.50 -5.30 1.87
CA LEU A 527 42.25 -5.65 1.20
C LEU A 527 41.92 -7.12 1.50
N LEU A 528 40.74 -7.33 2.08
CA LEU A 528 40.17 -8.65 2.29
C LEU A 528 39.41 -9.06 1.02
N TRP A 529 38.44 -8.24 0.62
CA TRP A 529 37.74 -8.45 -0.64
C TRP A 529 37.35 -7.12 -1.26
N SER A 530 37.22 -7.11 -2.58
CA SER A 530 36.70 -5.97 -3.32
C SER A 530 35.61 -6.40 -4.28
N GLU A 531 34.74 -5.45 -4.57
CA GLU A 531 33.66 -5.57 -5.53
C GLU A 531 33.65 -4.29 -6.33
N GLN A 532 33.56 -4.41 -7.65
CA GLN A 532 33.66 -3.25 -8.52
C GLN A 532 32.77 -3.40 -9.74
N LEU A 533 32.14 -2.29 -10.11
CA LEU A 533 31.41 -2.16 -11.35
C LEU A 533 32.38 -2.19 -12.54
N THR A 534 32.15 -3.11 -13.48
CA THR A 534 33.01 -3.30 -14.66
C THR A 534 32.34 -2.84 -15.95
N ARG A 535 31.01 -2.96 -16.04
CA ARG A 535 30.22 -2.65 -17.25
C ARG A 535 28.84 -2.11 -16.89
N ILE A 536 28.35 -1.16 -17.70
CA ILE A 536 26.95 -0.71 -17.71
C ILE A 536 26.44 -0.81 -19.15
N GLU A 537 25.37 -1.55 -19.38
CA GLU A 537 24.67 -1.63 -20.68
C GLU A 537 23.26 -1.03 -20.57
N ARG A 538 22.80 -0.31 -21.60
CA ARG A 538 21.39 0.11 -21.69
C ARG A 538 20.57 -1.05 -22.25
N LYS A 539 19.41 -1.30 -21.63
CA LYS A 539 18.46 -2.32 -22.05
C LYS A 539 17.24 -1.72 -22.73
#